data_AF-A0A954Z358-F1
#
_entry.id   AF-A0A954Z358-F1
#
_cell.length_a   1.000
_cell.length_b   1.000
_cell.length_c   1.000
_cell.angle_alpha   90.00
_cell.angle_beta   90.00
_cell.angle_gamma   90.00
#
_symmetry.space_group_name_H-M   'P 1'
#
loop_
_entity.id
_entity.type
_entity.pdbx_description
1 polymer ?
#
loop_
_entity_poly.entity_id
_entity_poly.type
_entity_poly.pdbx_seq_one_letter_code
_entity_poly.pdbx_strand_id
1 'polypeptide(L)' 'MGLFDRFKKALTKTRDKVVSGFRSILPIGRAIDEALLDEVHDTMITDDFGPKTAENLISAVRDAWKRKEISESQHI' A
#
# COMPACT_ATOMS: atom_id res chain seq x y z
N MET A 1 -11.49 -12.09 -23.40
CA MET A 1 -10.12 -12.10 -22.82
C MET A 1 -9.20 -11.30 -23.72
N GLY A 2 -9.24 -9.98 -23.57
CA GLY A 2 -8.42 -9.06 -24.35
C GLY A 2 -7.06 -8.78 -23.72
N LEU A 3 -6.18 -8.08 -24.45
CA LEU A 3 -4.90 -7.60 -23.94
C LEU A 3 -5.09 -6.78 -22.64
N PHE A 4 -6.19 -6.04 -22.54
CA PHE A 4 -6.55 -5.26 -21.34
C PHE A 4 -6.85 -6.16 -20.12
N ASP A 5 -7.50 -7.30 -20.31
CA ASP A 5 -7.75 -8.27 -19.23
C ASP A 5 -6.44 -8.86 -18.70
N ARG A 6 -5.47 -9.12 -19.60
CA ARG A 6 -4.14 -9.63 -19.22
C ARG A 6 -3.35 -8.61 -18.40
N PHE A 7 -3.38 -7.33 -18.81
CA PHE A 7 -2.78 -6.25 -18.03
C PHE A 7 -3.42 -6.11 -16.65
N LYS A 8 -4.76 -6.12 -16.58
CA LYS A 8 -5.50 -6.06 -15.31
C LYS A 8 -5.12 -7.22 -14.39
N LYS A 9 -5.04 -8.43 -14.93
CA LYS A 9 -4.70 -9.65 -14.18
C LYS A 9 -3.25 -9.64 -13.69
N ALA A 10 -2.32 -9.09 -14.48
CA ALA A 10 -0.93 -8.88 -14.08
C ALA A 10 -0.83 -7.84 -12.94
N LEU A 11 -1.55 -6.72 -13.04
CA LEU A 11 -1.61 -5.71 -11.98
C LEU A 11 -2.36 -6.18 -10.73
N THR A 12 -3.30 -7.12 -10.86
CA THR A 12 -4.05 -7.66 -9.71
C THR A 12 -3.10 -8.37 -8.75
N LYS A 13 -2.11 -9.12 -9.25
CA LYS A 13 -1.07 -9.72 -8.40
C LYS A 13 -0.22 -8.67 -7.68
N THR A 14 0.12 -7.57 -8.36
CA THR A 14 0.86 -6.47 -7.74
C THR A 14 0.01 -5.77 -6.68
N ARG A 15 -1.25 -5.48 -6.98
CA ARG A 15 -2.23 -4.94 -6.02
C ARG A 15 -2.36 -5.84 -4.80
N ASP A 16 -2.55 -7.13 -5.00
CA ASP A 16 -2.75 -8.07 -3.89
C ASP A 16 -1.47 -8.24 -3.06
N LYS A 17 -0.28 -8.23 -3.68
CA LYS A 17 1.00 -8.23 -2.95
C LYS A 17 1.19 -6.94 -2.15
N VAL A 18 0.93 -5.80 -2.77
CA VAL A 18 0.97 -4.48 -2.13
C VAL A 18 0.01 -4.45 -0.94
N VAL A 19 -1.24 -4.86 -1.12
CA VAL A 19 -2.25 -4.94 -0.05
C VAL A 19 -1.86 -5.94 1.02
N SER A 20 -1.28 -7.10 0.66
CA SER A 20 -0.84 -8.10 1.65
C SER A 20 0.36 -7.64 2.49
N GLY A 21 1.34 -6.96 1.88
CA GLY A 21 2.45 -6.33 2.59
C GLY A 21 1.95 -5.17 3.45
N PHE A 22 0.98 -4.41 2.94
CA PHE A 22 0.29 -3.39 3.71
C PHE A 22 -0.41 -3.99 4.95
N ARG A 23 -1.08 -5.14 4.81
CA ARG A 23 -1.75 -5.84 5.92
C ARG A 23 -0.77 -6.43 6.95
N SER A 24 0.47 -6.76 6.58
CA SER A 24 1.46 -7.26 7.55
C SER A 24 2.13 -6.15 8.35
N ILE A 25 2.15 -4.92 7.82
CA ILE A 25 2.79 -3.76 8.46
C ILE A 25 1.76 -2.87 9.15
N LEU A 26 0.49 -2.90 8.73
CA LEU A 26 -0.62 -2.22 9.42
C LEU A 26 -0.97 -2.93 10.73
N PRO A 27 -0.84 -2.26 11.90
CA PRO A 27 -1.41 -2.77 13.14
C PRO A 27 -2.93 -2.85 13.00
N ILE A 28 -3.48 -4.05 13.20
CA ILE A 28 -4.92 -4.28 13.18
C ILE A 28 -5.56 -3.37 14.24
N GLY A 29 -6.46 -2.46 13.82
CA GLY A 29 -7.18 -1.56 14.73
C GLY A 29 -6.52 -0.19 14.99
N ARG A 30 -5.37 0.14 14.38
CA ARG A 30 -4.80 1.50 14.42
C ARG A 30 -5.34 2.32 13.25
N ALA A 31 -5.78 3.55 13.52
CA ALA A 31 -6.16 4.49 12.47
C ALA A 31 -4.96 4.77 11.56
N ILE A 32 -5.20 4.93 10.26
CA ILE A 32 -4.14 5.39 9.36
C ILE A 32 -3.82 6.83 9.76
N ASP A 33 -2.59 7.05 10.23
CA ASP A 33 -2.03 8.33 10.63
C ASP A 33 -0.65 8.52 9.99
N GLU A 34 -0.13 9.74 10.03
CA GLU A 34 1.15 10.07 9.38
C GLU A 34 2.31 9.27 9.98
N ALA A 35 2.30 9.07 11.30
CA ALA A 35 3.34 8.33 12.01
C ALA A 35 3.41 6.85 11.58
N LEU A 36 2.25 6.24 11.31
CA LEU A 36 2.16 4.89 10.80
C LEU A 36 2.66 4.78 9.36
N LEU A 37 2.35 5.77 8.51
CA LEU A 37 2.84 5.78 7.13
C LEU A 37 4.37 5.93 7.06
N ASP A 38 4.97 6.69 7.97
CA ASP A 38 6.41 6.83 8.08
C ASP A 38 7.07 5.51 8.60
N GLU A 39 6.47 4.84 9.58
CA GLU A 39 6.93 3.52 10.07
C GLU A 39 6.88 2.45 8.95
N VAL A 40 5.81 2.46 8.15
CA VAL A 40 5.67 1.55 7.00
C VAL A 40 6.71 1.88 5.93
N HIS A 41 6.98 3.17 5.66
CA HIS A 41 8.03 3.58 4.73
C HIS A 41 9.39 3.01 5.13
N ASP A 42 9.79 3.19 6.39
CA ASP A 42 11.09 2.72 6.88
C ASP A 42 11.22 1.19 6.85
N THR A 43 10.12 0.49 7.13
CA THR A 43 10.04 -0.98 6.99
C THR A 43 10.26 -1.40 5.54
N MET A 44 9.62 -0.72 4.58
CA MET A 44 9.80 -1.00 3.15
C MET A 44 11.23 -0.76 2.66
N ILE A 45 11.92 0.25 3.20
CA ILE A 45 13.35 0.46 2.89
C ILE A 45 14.19 -0.71 3.40
N THR A 46 13.88 -1.20 4.60
CA THR A 46 14.59 -2.32 5.25
C THR A 46 14.37 -3.65 4.51
N ASP A 47 13.19 -3.83 3.89
CA ASP A 47 12.81 -5.02 3.13
C ASP A 47 13.23 -4.97 1.64
N ASP A 48 14.23 -4.16 1.27
CA ASP A 48 14.79 -4.07 -0.08
C ASP A 48 13.81 -3.63 -1.20
N PHE A 49 12.73 -2.90 -0.88
CA PHE A 49 11.83 -2.35 -1.92
C PHE A 49 12.49 -1.22 -2.73
N GLY A 50 13.52 -0.60 -2.16
CA GLY A 50 14.23 0.54 -2.72
C GLY A 50 13.49 1.88 -2.49
N PRO A 51 14.24 2.99 -2.35
CA PRO A 51 13.70 4.27 -1.87
C PRO A 51 12.62 4.85 -2.80
N LYS A 52 12.79 4.73 -4.11
CA LYS A 52 11.83 5.25 -5.08
C LYS A 52 10.51 4.49 -5.07
N THR A 53 10.55 3.17 -4.84
CA THR A 53 9.35 2.33 -4.80
C THR A 53 8.58 2.56 -3.50
N ALA A 54 9.29 2.65 -2.38
CA ALA A 54 8.71 2.93 -1.07
C ALA A 54 8.01 4.29 -1.05
N GLU A 55 8.70 5.35 -1.50
CA GLU A 55 8.16 6.70 -1.58
C GLU A 55 6.88 6.77 -2.44
N ASN A 56 6.92 6.19 -3.64
CA ASN A 56 5.76 6.19 -4.54
C ASN A 56 4.55 5.45 -3.93
N LEU A 57 4.79 4.34 -3.23
CA LEU A 57 3.72 3.55 -2.63
C LEU A 57 3.10 4.27 -1.44
N ILE A 58 3.94 4.81 -0.54
CA ILE A 58 3.48 5.54 0.64
C ILE A 58 2.78 6.84 0.25
N SER A 59 3.28 7.55 -0.75
CA SER A 59 2.60 8.74 -1.31
C SER A 59 1.21 8.39 -1.84
N ALA A 60 1.07 7.29 -2.60
CA ALA A 60 -0.21 6.84 -3.12
C ALA A 60 -1.22 6.49 -2.00
N VAL A 61 -0.75 5.85 -0.93
CA VAL A 61 -1.59 5.52 0.24
C VAL A 61 -1.95 6.79 1.02
N ARG A 62 -0.98 7.69 1.24
CA ARG A 62 -1.19 8.97 1.94
C ARG A 62 -2.24 9.82 1.24
N ASP A 63 -2.20 9.87 -0.09
CA ASP A 63 -3.17 10.59 -0.90
C ASP A 63 -4.57 9.95 -0.85
N ALA A 64 -4.66 8.63 -0.93
CA ALA A 64 -5.94 7.92 -0.81
C ALA A 64 -6.55 8.08 0.60
N TRP A 65 -5.73 8.12 1.64
CA TRP A 65 -6.16 8.44 3.01
C TRP A 65 -6.64 9.89 3.13
N LYS A 66 -5.91 10.87 2.60
CA LYS A 66 -6.33 12.28 2.57
C LYS A 66 -7.66 12.47 1.82
N ARG A 67 -7.90 11.68 0.77
CA ARG A 67 -9.18 11.64 0.04
C ARG A 67 -10.31 10.92 0.80
N LYS A 68 -10.05 10.39 2.00
CA LYS A 68 -10.96 9.56 2.82
C LYS A 68 -11.45 8.29 2.10
N GLU A 69 -10.70 7.81 1.11
CA GLU A 69 -11.01 6.57 0.39
C GLU A 69 -10.65 5.33 1.23
N ILE A 70 -9.78 5.52 2.21
CA ILE A 70 -9.32 4.53 3.18
C ILE A 70 -9.21 5.20 4.54
N SER A 71 -9.96 4.72 5.52
CA SER A 71 -10.01 5.30 6.87
C SER A 71 -9.64 4.30 7.97
N GLU A 72 -9.77 3.00 7.69
CA GLU A 72 -9.46 1.92 8.62
C GLU A 72 -8.76 0.78 7.88
N SER A 73 -7.77 0.14 8.52
CA SER A 73 -7.07 -1.04 7.98
C SER A 73 -7.99 -2.23 7.72
N GLN A 74 -9.26 -2.13 8.13
CA GLN A 74 -10.30 -3.15 8.05
C GLN A 74 -11.10 -3.13 6.73
N HIS A 75 -10.93 -2.12 5.87
CA HIS A 75 -11.70 -1.97 4.61
C HIS A 75 -10.85 -2.07 3.33
N ILE A 76 -9.79 -2.89 3.33
CA ILE A 76 -8.97 -3.21 2.14
C ILE A 76 -8.93 -4.71 1.93
#